data_AF-S8EN50-F1
#
_entry.id   AF-S8EN50-F1
#
_cell.length_a   1.000
_cell.length_b   1.000
_cell.length_c   1.000
_cell.angle_alpha   90.00
_cell.angle_beta   90.00
_cell.angle_gamma   90.00
#
_symmetry.space_group_name_H-M   'P 1'
#
loop_
_entity.id
_entity.type
_entity.pdbx_description
1 polymer ?
#
loop_
_entity_poly.entity_id
_entity_poly.type
_entity_poly.pdbx_seq_one_letter_code
_entity_poly.pdbx_strand_id
1 'polypeptide(L)' 'SSGALDIVRYLVDQKADVDRADNSGWTALQIAASAGHEDVVRELLGAGANVNHKNDKGITPL' A
#
# COMPACT_ATOMS: atom_id res chain seq x y z
N SER A 1 14.48 0.98 -7.52
CA SER A 1 13.06 0.62 -7.35
C SER A 1 12.81 -0.90 -7.33
N SER A 2 13.72 -1.76 -7.79
CA SER A 2 13.52 -3.23 -7.77
C SER A 2 13.39 -3.83 -6.35
N GLY A 3 14.25 -3.44 -5.41
CA GLY A 3 14.26 -4.06 -4.08
C GLY A 3 12.98 -3.82 -3.25
N ALA A 4 12.36 -2.65 -3.37
CA ALA A 4 11.13 -2.36 -2.65
C ALA A 4 9.95 -3.21 -3.16
N LEU A 5 9.82 -3.35 -4.48
CA LEU A 5 8.79 -4.18 -5.10
C LEU A 5 8.94 -5.66 -4.73
N ASP A 6 10.17 -6.19 -4.75
CA ASP A 6 10.44 -7.59 -4.40
C ASP A 6 10.07 -7.88 -2.94
N ILE A 7 10.32 -6.94 -2.03
CA ILE A 7 9.91 -7.05 -0.62
C ILE A 7 8.39 -7.03 -0.49
N VAL A 8 7.69 -6.14 -1.20
CA VAL A 8 6.22 -6.06 -1.16
C VAL A 8 5.60 -7.36 -1.64
N ARG A 9 6.08 -7.91 -2.76
CA ARG A 9 5.63 -9.22 -3.28
C ARG A 9 5.82 -10.33 -2.26
N TYR A 10 7.00 -10.41 -1.66
CA TYR A 10 7.29 -11.40 -0.65
C TYR A 10 6.31 -11.31 0.54
N LEU A 11 6.02 -10.10 1.03
CA LEU A 11 5.07 -9.90 2.14
C LEU A 11 3.63 -10.30 1.76
N VAL A 12 3.19 -9.94 0.55
CA VAL A 12 1.87 -10.34 0.01
C VAL A 12 1.77 -11.87 -0.08
N ASP A 13 2.82 -12.53 -0.56
CA ASP A 13 2.89 -14.00 -0.64
C ASP A 13 2.83 -14.65 0.74
N GLN A 14 3.40 -14.02 1.77
CA GLN A 14 3.29 -14.43 3.17
C GLN A 14 1.93 -14.10 3.81
N LYS A 15 0.93 -13.66 3.01
CA LYS A 15 -0.41 -13.29 3.48
C LYS A 15 -0.42 -12.14 4.49
N ALA A 16 0.50 -11.19 4.33
CA ALA A 16 0.43 -9.93 5.07
C ALA A 16 -0.92 -9.24 4.83
N ASP A 17 -1.44 -8.58 5.87
CA ASP A 17 -2.62 -7.72 5.75
C ASP A 17 -2.25 -6.48 4.92
N VAL A 18 -2.73 -6.44 3.68
CA VAL A 18 -2.42 -5.40 2.69
C VAL A 18 -2.97 -4.03 3.11
N ASP A 19 -4.06 -4.01 3.88
CA ASP A 19 -4.72 -2.79 4.37
C ASP A 19 -4.27 -2.41 5.78
N ARG A 20 -3.24 -3.07 6.32
CA ARG A 20 -2.67 -2.75 7.64
C ARG A 20 -2.25 -1.27 7.65
N ALA A 21 -2.93 -0.49 8.49
CA ALA A 21 -2.61 0.90 8.71
C ALA A 21 -1.63 1.10 9.88
N ASP A 22 -0.81 2.15 9.79
CA ASP A 22 -0.01 2.65 10.90
C ASP A 22 -0.85 3.38 11.96
N ASN A 23 -0.19 3.95 12.97
CA ASN A 23 -0.86 4.67 14.08
C ASN A 23 -1.57 5.97 13.65
N SER A 24 -1.38 6.41 12.41
CA SER A 24 -2.05 7.60 11.84
C SER A 24 -3.04 7.23 10.74
N GLY A 25 -3.37 5.94 10.60
CA GLY A 25 -4.29 5.44 9.59
C GLY A 25 -3.68 5.32 8.18
N TRP A 26 -2.36 5.44 8.01
CA TRP A 26 -1.74 5.33 6.69
C TRP A 26 -1.50 3.88 6.30
N THR A 27 -1.97 3.50 5.11
CA THR A 27 -1.71 2.21 4.48
C THR A 27 -0.51 2.29 3.54
N ALA A 28 0.03 1.12 3.19
CA ALA A 28 1.09 1.02 2.18
C ALA A 28 0.67 1.63 0.84
N LEU A 29 -0.61 1.52 0.45
CA LEU A 29 -1.12 2.09 -0.80
C LEU A 29 -1.06 3.62 -0.82
N GLN A 30 -1.46 4.27 0.28
CA GLN A 30 -1.39 5.74 0.39
C GLN A 30 0.05 6.24 0.34
N ILE A 31 0.97 5.55 1.03
CA ILE A 31 2.40 5.90 1.05
C ILE A 31 3.00 5.73 -0.36
N ALA A 32 2.72 4.62 -1.03
CA ALA A 32 3.24 4.34 -2.38
C ALA A 32 2.70 5.34 -3.41
N ALA A 33 1.41 5.67 -3.35
CA ALA A 33 0.79 6.67 -4.23
C ALA A 33 1.40 8.06 -4.01
N SER A 34 1.54 8.50 -2.75
CA SER A 34 2.15 9.79 -2.42
C SER A 34 3.63 9.88 -2.83
N ALA A 35 4.33 8.76 -2.90
CA ALA A 35 5.73 8.69 -3.32
C ALA A 35 5.92 8.48 -4.84
N GLY A 36 4.84 8.25 -5.59
CA GLY A 36 4.90 7.96 -7.04
C GLY A 36 5.47 6.58 -7.39
N HIS A 37 5.41 5.62 -6.47
CA HIS A 37 5.89 4.24 -6.70
C HIS A 37 4.84 3.41 -7.45
N GLU A 38 4.71 3.65 -8.75
CA GLU A 38 3.67 3.03 -9.59
C GLU A 38 3.68 1.49 -9.55
N ASP A 39 4.86 0.87 -9.54
CA ASP A 39 5.03 -0.57 -9.48
C ASP A 39 4.49 -1.19 -8.18
N VAL A 40 4.79 -0.56 -7.05
CA VAL A 40 4.25 -0.94 -5.73
C VAL A 40 2.74 -0.71 -5.66
N VAL A 41 2.24 0.41 -6.21
CA VAL A 41 0.78 0.67 -6.27
C VAL A 41 0.06 -0.44 -7.02
N ARG A 42 0.57 -0.85 -8.18
CA ARG A 42 -0.01 -1.94 -8.99
C ARG A 42 -0.02 -3.27 -8.23
N GLU A 43 1.06 -3.58 -7.53
CA GLU A 43 1.16 -4.82 -6.74
C GLU A 43 0.15 -4.83 -5.59
N LEU A 44 0.05 -3.75 -4.82
CA LEU A 44 -0.90 -3.63 -3.70
C LEU A 44 -2.36 -3.69 -4.17
N LEU A 45 -2.70 -3.04 -5.28
CA LEU A 45 -4.04 -3.12 -5.88
C LEU A 45 -4.35 -4.54 -6.39
N GLY A 46 -3.36 -5.21 -7.00
CA GLY A 46 -3.48 -6.61 -7.41
C GLY A 46 -3.68 -7.56 -6.24
N ALA A 47 -3.12 -7.22 -5.08
CA ALA A 47 -3.30 -7.94 -3.82
C ALA A 47 -4.62 -7.60 -3.09
N GLY A 48 -5.44 -6.69 -3.63
CA GLY A 48 -6.76 -6.36 -3.10
C GLY A 48 -6.79 -5.19 -2.10
N ALA A 49 -5.78 -4.31 -2.08
CA ALA A 49 -5.77 -3.12 -1.24
C ALA A 49 -7.03 -2.25 -1.45
N ASN A 50 -7.60 -1.74 -0.36
CA ASN A 50 -8.75 -0.84 -0.41
C ASN A 50 -8.33 0.55 -0.91
N VAL A 51 -8.60 0.81 -2.19
CA VAL A 51 -8.31 2.10 -2.85
C VAL A 51 -9.06 3.29 -2.24
N ASN A 52 -10.10 3.05 -1.44
CA ASN A 52 -10.90 4.10 -0.79
C ASN A 52 -10.62 4.23 0.72
N HIS A 53 -9.58 3.56 1.24
CA HIS A 53 -9.20 3.70 2.65
C HIS A 53 -8.93 5.18 2.98
N LYS A 54 -9.49 5.65 4.09
CA LYS A 54 -9.26 7.00 4.61
C LYS A 54 -8.45 6.89 5.88
N ASN A 55 -7.31 7.59 5.93
CA ASN A 55 -6.56 7.70 7.17
C ASN A 55 -7.27 8.62 8.18
N ASP A 56 -6.68 8.81 9.35
CA ASP A 56 -7.26 9.62 10.43
C ASP A 56 -7.49 11.09 10.06
N LYS A 57 -6.84 11.56 8.98
CA LYS A 57 -7.00 12.92 8.43
C LYS A 57 -8.01 12.97 7.28
N GLY A 58 -8.68 11.86 6.97
CA GLY A 58 -9.63 11.74 5.86
C GLY A 58 -8.97 11.65 4.47
N ILE A 59 -7.64 11.48 4.40
CA ILE A 59 -6.89 11.42 3.14
C ILE A 59 -7.07 10.03 2.52
N THR A 60 -7.36 9.99 1.22
CA THR A 60 -7.41 8.77 0.41
C THR A 60 -6.09 8.56 -0.35
N PRO A 61 -5.85 7.38 -0.96
CA PRO A 61 -4.74 7.19 -1.90
C PRO A 61 -4.73 8.18 -3.08
N LEU A 62 -5.90 8.71 -3.46
CA LEU A 62 -6.10 9.79 -4.43
C LEU A 62 -6.23 11.14 -3.71
#